data_AF-M2MLI4-F1
#
_entry.id   AF-M2MLI4-F1
#
_cell.length_a   1.000
_cell.length_b   1.000
_cell.length_c   1.000
_cell.angle_alpha   90.00
_cell.angle_beta   90.00
_cell.angle_gamma   90.00
#
_symmetry.space_group_name_H-M   'P 1'
#
loop_
_entity.id
_entity.type
_entity.pdbx_description
1 polymer ?
#
loop_
_entity_poly.entity_id
_entity_poly.type
_entity_poly.pdbx_seq_one_letter_code
_entity_poly.pdbx_strand_id
1 'polypeptide(L)'
;MFGITIIILATLCTAHMQLNFPPPFNASNNPHRTTRADPYLQYPYNCCGPHDRWMYPCRGYETLLGDPQGAATATWPAGSTQSWNISGIGNHYGGSCQVGFSTNHGETFRVATSYEGNCPHRNNGNGPDGQNFDFTVPADLPAGVHLFTWTWYNREQELNSNCAAVEITACIAADTPPAPVAFASRPEMFVADDVNGCVTPHTTAELRYPFPGPEVVTGDGAYPLQLPTGNCGGVGVQAYHGETGEDGH
;
A
#
# COMPACT_ATOMS: atom_id res chain seq x y z
N MET A 1 -3.95 -57.10 2.33
CA MET A 1 -3.63 -55.77 2.90
C MET A 1 -3.58 -54.79 1.75
N PHE A 2 -4.65 -54.02 1.53
CA PHE A 2 -4.66 -52.93 0.54
C PHE A 2 -4.26 -51.64 1.27
N GLY A 3 -3.08 -51.12 0.93
CA GLY A 3 -2.61 -49.84 1.46
C GLY A 3 -3.33 -48.69 0.76
N ILE A 4 -4.01 -47.85 1.53
CA ILE A 4 -4.61 -46.60 1.03
C ILE A 4 -3.50 -45.55 1.04
N THR A 5 -3.01 -45.19 -0.15
CA THR A 5 -2.11 -44.05 -0.34
C THR A 5 -2.95 -42.78 -0.32
N ILE A 6 -2.86 -41.99 0.76
CA ILE A 6 -3.47 -40.66 0.83
C ILE A 6 -2.54 -39.68 0.10
N ILE A 7 -2.95 -39.22 -1.07
CA ILE A 7 -2.30 -38.13 -1.79
C ILE A 7 -2.90 -36.82 -1.23
N ILE A 8 -2.14 -36.12 -0.39
CA ILE A 8 -2.49 -34.77 0.05
C ILE A 8 -2.11 -33.83 -1.10
N LEU A 9 -3.11 -33.38 -1.86
CA LEU A 9 -2.94 -32.35 -2.88
C LEU A 9 -2.85 -31.01 -2.15
N ALA A 10 -1.64 -30.49 -1.97
CA ALA A 10 -1.45 -29.13 -1.48
C ALA A 10 -2.00 -28.16 -2.52
N THR A 11 -3.17 -27.59 -2.27
CA THR A 11 -3.70 -26.47 -3.05
C THR A 11 -2.77 -25.28 -2.83
N LEU A 12 -2.01 -24.89 -3.86
CA LEU A 12 -1.33 -23.62 -3.89
C LEU A 12 -2.40 -22.53 -3.89
N CYS A 13 -2.68 -21.94 -2.72
CA CYS A 13 -3.56 -20.79 -2.62
C CYS A 13 -2.87 -19.62 -3.29
N THR A 14 -3.33 -19.23 -4.49
CA THR A 14 -2.94 -17.96 -5.10
C THR A 14 -3.79 -16.87 -4.47
N ALA A 15 -3.18 -15.89 -3.82
CA ALA A 15 -3.87 -14.75 -3.25
C ALA A 15 -3.11 -13.49 -3.67
N HIS A 16 -3.83 -12.51 -4.18
CA HIS A 16 -3.27 -11.40 -4.92
C HIS A 16 -4.34 -10.31 -4.96
N MET A 17 -3.99 -9.13 -4.45
CA MET A 17 -4.88 -7.97 -4.35
C MET A 17 -4.27 -6.79 -5.11
N GLN A 18 -5.14 -5.91 -5.58
CA GLN A 18 -4.81 -4.64 -6.20
C GLN A 18 -5.72 -3.54 -5.68
N LEU A 19 -5.26 -2.29 -5.82
CA LEU A 19 -6.11 -1.11 -5.63
C LEU A 19 -7.28 -1.16 -6.61
N ASN A 20 -8.49 -0.99 -6.09
CA ASN A 20 -9.72 -0.91 -6.88
C ASN A 20 -10.24 0.54 -6.93
N PHE A 21 -10.18 1.26 -5.81
CA PHE A 21 -10.48 2.69 -5.74
C PHE A 21 -9.42 3.43 -4.92
N PRO A 22 -8.86 4.54 -5.42
CA PRO A 22 -9.03 5.07 -6.78
C PRO A 22 -8.52 4.07 -7.84
N PRO A 23 -9.15 3.95 -9.01
CA PRO A 23 -8.67 3.06 -10.07
C PRO A 23 -7.19 3.36 -10.39
N PRO A 24 -6.27 2.40 -10.19
CA PRO A 24 -4.85 2.64 -10.42
C PRO A 24 -4.53 2.68 -11.91
N PHE A 25 -3.33 3.11 -12.24
CA PHE A 25 -2.84 3.07 -13.61
C PHE A 25 -2.88 1.66 -14.18
N ASN A 26 -3.23 1.58 -15.46
CA ASN A 26 -3.32 0.35 -16.25
C ASN A 26 -4.25 -0.75 -15.69
N ALA A 27 -5.09 -0.44 -14.71
CA ALA A 27 -6.15 -1.34 -14.25
C ALA A 27 -7.26 -1.50 -15.30
N SER A 28 -7.97 -2.62 -15.21
CA SER A 28 -9.13 -2.90 -16.07
C SER A 28 -10.29 -1.93 -15.83
N ASN A 29 -10.42 -1.41 -14.60
CA ASN A 29 -11.45 -0.46 -14.20
C ASN A 29 -11.02 1.03 -14.31
N ASN A 30 -9.81 1.33 -14.78
CA ASN A 30 -9.38 2.71 -15.02
C ASN A 30 -10.06 3.27 -16.30
N PRO A 31 -10.88 4.33 -16.19
CA PRO A 31 -11.67 4.84 -17.31
C PRO A 31 -10.85 5.57 -18.38
N HIS A 32 -9.61 5.97 -18.08
CA HIS A 32 -8.77 6.78 -18.97
C HIS A 32 -7.82 5.94 -19.84
N ARG A 33 -7.69 4.65 -19.53
CA ARG A 33 -6.81 3.72 -20.24
C ARG A 33 -7.20 3.58 -21.71
N THR A 34 -6.22 3.62 -22.61
CA THR A 34 -6.43 3.40 -24.07
C THR A 34 -5.79 2.09 -24.60
N THR A 35 -4.91 1.46 -23.82
CA THR A 35 -4.18 0.21 -24.16
C THR A 35 -4.64 -0.95 -23.28
N ARG A 36 -4.47 -2.23 -23.66
CA ARG A 36 -4.94 -3.38 -22.83
C ARG A 36 -4.44 -3.28 -21.37
N ALA A 37 -5.36 -3.52 -20.42
CA ALA A 37 -5.04 -3.55 -18.99
C ALA A 37 -3.94 -4.58 -18.66
N ASP A 38 -3.14 -4.27 -17.65
CA ASP A 38 -2.14 -5.20 -17.12
C ASP A 38 -2.86 -6.40 -16.47
N PRO A 39 -2.73 -7.62 -17.05
CA PRO A 39 -3.37 -8.81 -16.47
C PRO A 39 -2.71 -9.28 -15.17
N TYR A 40 -1.55 -8.71 -14.81
CA TYR A 40 -0.76 -9.08 -13.64
C TYR A 40 -0.71 -7.97 -12.57
N LEU A 41 -1.56 -6.94 -12.66
CA LEU A 41 -1.52 -5.78 -11.77
C LEU A 41 -1.71 -6.13 -10.27
N GLN A 42 -2.44 -7.21 -10.01
CA GLN A 42 -2.68 -7.79 -8.68
C GLN A 42 -1.54 -8.68 -8.16
N TYR A 43 -0.58 -9.06 -8.99
CA TYR A 43 0.52 -9.94 -8.59
C TYR A 43 1.51 -9.18 -7.69
N PRO A 44 2.36 -9.86 -6.94
CA PRO A 44 3.35 -9.22 -6.11
C PRO A 44 4.53 -8.78 -6.97
N TYR A 45 5.37 -7.93 -6.39
CA TYR A 45 6.64 -7.53 -6.97
C TYR A 45 7.61 -8.69 -6.89
N ASN A 46 8.52 -8.78 -7.87
CA ASN A 46 9.54 -9.82 -7.99
C ASN A 46 9.06 -11.29 -7.86
N CYS A 47 7.80 -11.59 -8.23
CA CYS A 47 7.25 -12.95 -8.28
C CYS A 47 6.58 -13.31 -9.61
N CYS A 48 6.69 -14.61 -9.93
CA CYS A 48 5.77 -15.49 -10.66
C CYS A 48 5.17 -15.05 -12.01
N GLY A 49 5.85 -15.45 -13.08
CA GLY A 49 5.45 -15.42 -14.49
C GLY A 49 6.66 -15.57 -15.44
N PRO A 50 6.57 -15.18 -16.73
CA PRO A 50 7.67 -15.37 -17.69
C PRO A 50 8.62 -14.16 -17.84
N HIS A 51 8.33 -13.01 -17.20
CA HIS A 51 9.03 -11.72 -17.39
C HIS A 51 9.14 -10.86 -16.10
N ASP A 52 9.07 -11.46 -14.91
CA ASP A 52 8.49 -10.85 -13.70
C ASP A 52 9.50 -10.23 -12.75
N ARG A 53 10.05 -9.11 -13.19
CA ARG A 53 10.56 -8.12 -12.25
C ARG A 53 9.80 -6.83 -12.45
N TRP A 54 8.59 -6.80 -11.90
CA TRP A 54 7.88 -5.55 -11.71
C TRP A 54 8.72 -4.68 -10.78
N MET A 55 9.11 -3.50 -11.25
CA MET A 55 10.01 -2.62 -10.50
C MET A 55 9.20 -1.68 -9.63
N TYR A 56 9.64 -1.54 -8.37
CA TYR A 56 9.23 -0.41 -7.54
C TYR A 56 9.84 0.89 -8.10
N PRO A 57 9.09 2.02 -8.13
CA PRO A 57 7.70 2.18 -7.70
C PRO A 57 6.70 1.86 -8.82
N CYS A 58 5.43 1.66 -8.45
CA CYS A 58 4.26 1.66 -9.35
C CYS A 58 4.32 0.77 -10.62
N ARG A 59 5.27 -0.18 -10.73
CA ARG A 59 5.50 -1.03 -11.91
C ARG A 59 5.94 -0.25 -13.16
N GLY A 60 6.47 0.97 -12.99
CA GLY A 60 6.80 1.89 -14.08
C GLY A 60 5.62 2.71 -14.61
N TYR A 61 4.41 2.50 -14.08
CA TYR A 61 3.21 3.23 -14.53
C TYR A 61 3.10 4.66 -13.98
N GLU A 62 3.93 5.05 -13.02
CA GLU A 62 4.07 6.44 -12.57
C GLU A 62 4.41 7.40 -13.72
N THR A 63 5.06 6.90 -14.77
CA THR A 63 5.38 7.64 -15.99
C THR A 63 4.15 8.09 -16.79
N LEU A 64 2.97 7.53 -16.50
CA LEU A 64 1.71 7.95 -17.12
C LEU A 64 1.15 9.25 -16.51
N LEU A 65 1.65 9.68 -15.34
CA LEU A 65 1.18 10.91 -14.70
C LEU A 65 1.39 12.12 -15.62
N GLY A 66 0.29 12.78 -15.98
CA GLY A 66 0.30 13.92 -16.91
C GLY A 66 -0.02 13.56 -18.36
N ASP A 67 -0.07 12.27 -18.73
CA ASP A 67 -0.64 11.80 -19.99
C ASP A 67 -2.18 11.68 -19.87
N PRO A 68 -2.95 11.82 -20.97
CA PRO A 68 -4.38 11.54 -20.94
C PRO A 68 -4.74 10.16 -20.37
N GLN A 69 -3.92 9.13 -20.57
CA GLN A 69 -4.14 7.79 -19.99
C GLN A 69 -3.92 7.73 -18.48
N GLY A 70 -3.17 8.68 -17.93
CA GLY A 70 -2.90 8.82 -16.50
C GLY A 70 -3.66 9.99 -15.87
N ALA A 71 -4.78 10.43 -16.46
CA ALA A 71 -5.65 11.42 -15.86
C ALA A 71 -6.18 10.96 -14.49
N ALA A 72 -6.51 11.92 -13.63
CA ALA A 72 -6.97 11.63 -12.27
C ALA A 72 -8.25 10.77 -12.28
N THR A 73 -8.29 9.77 -11.41
CA THR A 73 -9.41 8.82 -11.28
C THR A 73 -10.24 9.07 -10.01
N ALA A 74 -9.77 9.97 -9.15
CA ALA A 74 -10.52 10.52 -8.02
C ALA A 74 -10.10 11.97 -7.75
N THR A 75 -10.98 12.73 -7.10
CA THR A 75 -10.72 14.10 -6.64
C THR A 75 -11.00 14.18 -5.16
N TRP A 76 -10.04 14.64 -4.37
CA TRP A 76 -10.11 14.71 -2.92
C TRP A 76 -9.68 16.08 -2.40
N PRO A 77 -10.44 16.73 -1.51
CA PRO A 77 -9.98 17.92 -0.82
C PRO A 77 -8.86 17.61 0.20
N ALA A 78 -7.83 18.46 0.26
CA ALA A 78 -6.84 18.37 1.32
C ALA A 78 -7.50 18.48 2.71
N GLY A 79 -7.07 17.64 3.67
CA GLY A 79 -7.63 17.60 5.03
C GLY A 79 -8.96 16.88 5.16
N SER A 80 -9.51 16.33 4.08
CA SER A 80 -10.77 15.57 4.13
C SER A 80 -10.51 14.10 4.48
N THR A 81 -11.47 13.49 5.17
CA THR A 81 -11.55 12.03 5.28
C THR A 81 -12.01 11.44 3.96
N GLN A 82 -11.26 10.48 3.45
CA GLN A 82 -11.52 9.77 2.20
C GLN A 82 -11.44 8.27 2.45
N SER A 83 -11.97 7.50 1.50
CA SER A 83 -11.91 6.04 1.54
C SER A 83 -11.25 5.51 0.29
N TRP A 84 -10.44 4.48 0.42
CA TRP A 84 -9.88 3.69 -0.67
C TRP A 84 -10.28 2.23 -0.49
N ASN A 85 -10.21 1.44 -1.56
CA ASN A 85 -10.49 0.00 -1.46
C ASN A 85 -9.65 -0.82 -2.42
N ILE A 86 -9.60 -2.11 -2.13
CA ILE A 86 -8.84 -3.11 -2.86
C ILE A 86 -9.74 -4.27 -3.29
N SER A 87 -9.36 -4.95 -4.36
CA SER A 87 -10.00 -6.17 -4.80
C SER A 87 -8.96 -7.13 -5.40
N GLY A 88 -9.33 -8.39 -5.57
CA GLY A 88 -8.41 -9.39 -6.09
C GLY A 88 -8.96 -10.79 -6.03
N ILE A 89 -8.06 -11.76 -6.01
CA ILE A 89 -8.39 -13.20 -6.03
C ILE A 89 -8.12 -13.89 -4.69
N GLY A 90 -7.49 -13.20 -3.74
CA GLY A 90 -7.27 -13.71 -2.40
C GLY A 90 -6.61 -12.68 -1.50
N ASN A 91 -7.08 -12.59 -0.26
CA ASN A 91 -6.68 -11.56 0.70
C ASN A 91 -5.52 -11.94 1.63
N HIS A 92 -4.88 -13.12 1.42
CA HIS A 92 -3.86 -13.73 2.29
C HIS A 92 -4.16 -13.71 3.79
N TYR A 93 -5.45 -13.69 4.12
CA TYR A 93 -5.93 -13.55 5.48
C TYR A 93 -5.27 -12.37 6.21
N GLY A 94 -5.05 -11.24 5.54
CA GLY A 94 -4.53 -10.00 6.13
C GLY A 94 -3.08 -9.68 5.76
N GLY A 95 -2.36 -9.08 6.71
CA GLY A 95 -1.10 -8.38 6.46
C GLY A 95 -1.18 -6.93 6.92
N SER A 96 -0.30 -6.09 6.41
CA SER A 96 -0.27 -4.66 6.73
C SER A 96 -0.10 -3.83 5.48
N CYS A 97 -0.71 -2.65 5.47
CA CYS A 97 -0.70 -1.75 4.32
C CYS A 97 -0.19 -0.37 4.70
N GLN A 98 0.33 0.35 3.71
CA GLN A 98 0.49 1.80 3.77
C GLN A 98 -0.17 2.44 2.57
N VAL A 99 -0.71 3.63 2.79
CA VAL A 99 -1.07 4.54 1.71
C VAL A 99 -0.34 5.86 1.86
N GLY A 100 -0.08 6.51 0.74
CA GLY A 100 0.66 7.77 0.74
C GLY A 100 0.61 8.45 -0.60
N PHE A 101 1.39 9.52 -0.69
CA PHE A 101 1.41 10.39 -1.86
C PHE A 101 2.83 10.66 -2.34
N SER A 102 2.97 10.86 -3.64
CA SER A 102 4.15 11.47 -4.25
C SER A 102 3.73 12.77 -4.95
N THR A 103 4.36 13.88 -4.55
CA THR A 103 4.19 15.21 -5.17
C THR A 103 5.33 15.59 -6.12
N ASN A 104 6.25 14.65 -6.38
CA ASN A 104 7.44 14.82 -7.23
C ASN A 104 7.54 13.67 -8.25
N HIS A 105 6.42 13.35 -8.91
CA HIS A 105 6.37 12.43 -10.05
C HIS A 105 6.95 11.01 -9.81
N GLY A 106 6.91 10.53 -8.57
CA GLY A 106 7.32 9.18 -8.18
C GLY A 106 8.74 9.08 -7.63
N GLU A 107 9.46 10.20 -7.50
CA GLU A 107 10.80 10.20 -6.89
C GLU A 107 10.76 9.83 -5.40
N THR A 108 9.79 10.37 -4.63
CA THR A 108 9.60 10.00 -3.22
C THR A 108 8.13 9.87 -2.87
N PHE A 109 7.80 8.85 -2.07
CA PHE A 109 6.44 8.61 -1.57
C PHE A 109 6.43 8.80 -0.06
N ARG A 110 5.53 9.65 0.44
CA ARG A 110 5.43 10.01 1.85
C ARG A 110 4.15 9.43 2.45
N VAL A 111 4.27 8.83 3.64
CA VAL A 111 3.17 8.10 4.29
C VAL A 111 2.01 9.05 4.62
N ALA A 112 0.81 8.70 4.19
CA ALA A 112 -0.42 9.31 4.70
C ALA A 112 -0.92 8.54 5.93
N THR A 113 -1.14 7.23 5.79
CA THR A 113 -1.65 6.36 6.85
C THR A 113 -1.03 4.97 6.76
N SER A 114 -0.71 4.37 7.90
CA SER A 114 -0.29 2.97 8.02
C SER A 114 -1.39 2.14 8.67
N TYR A 115 -1.68 0.97 8.10
CA TYR A 115 -2.64 -0.01 8.60
C TYR A 115 -1.87 -1.23 9.07
N GLU A 116 -1.63 -1.30 10.38
CA GLU A 116 -0.83 -2.35 11.01
C GLU A 116 -1.73 -3.52 11.42
N GLY A 117 -1.85 -4.48 10.51
CA GLY A 117 -2.68 -5.67 10.67
C GLY A 117 -4.06 -5.56 10.03
N ASN A 118 -4.66 -6.71 9.70
CA ASN A 118 -6.00 -6.81 9.08
C ASN A 118 -6.20 -5.90 7.85
N CYS A 119 -5.14 -5.71 7.07
CA CYS A 119 -5.20 -5.11 5.74
C CYS A 119 -4.53 -6.05 4.73
N PRO A 120 -5.29 -6.65 3.79
CA PRO A 120 -6.74 -6.59 3.60
C PRO A 120 -7.55 -7.07 4.82
N HIS A 121 -8.84 -6.73 4.86
CA HIS A 121 -9.75 -7.25 5.88
C HIS A 121 -9.92 -8.76 5.72
N ARG A 122 -9.34 -9.52 6.66
CA ARG A 122 -9.15 -10.97 6.54
C ARG A 122 -10.46 -11.77 6.50
N ASN A 123 -11.48 -11.26 7.20
CA ASN A 123 -12.79 -11.89 7.32
C ASN A 123 -13.80 -11.40 6.27
N ASN A 124 -13.36 -10.54 5.36
CA ASN A 124 -14.19 -10.03 4.27
C ASN A 124 -13.76 -10.69 2.95
N GLY A 125 -14.60 -10.58 1.92
CA GLY A 125 -14.33 -11.20 0.62
C GLY A 125 -13.14 -10.58 -0.11
N ASN A 126 -12.83 -11.11 -1.29
CA ASN A 126 -11.76 -10.59 -2.15
C ASN A 126 -12.25 -9.45 -3.08
N GLY A 127 -13.55 -9.15 -3.07
CA GLY A 127 -14.11 -8.03 -3.81
C GLY A 127 -13.93 -6.70 -3.07
N PRO A 128 -14.22 -5.57 -3.73
CA PRO A 128 -14.13 -4.26 -3.08
C PRO A 128 -15.15 -4.08 -1.95
N ASP A 129 -16.27 -4.82 -1.99
CA ASP A 129 -17.30 -4.78 -0.96
C ASP A 129 -16.75 -5.32 0.37
N GLY A 130 -16.61 -4.42 1.34
CA GLY A 130 -16.05 -4.75 2.64
C GLY A 130 -14.51 -4.78 2.66
N GLN A 131 -13.85 -4.25 1.64
CA GLN A 131 -12.40 -4.00 1.64
C GLN A 131 -12.11 -2.49 1.58
N ASN A 132 -12.89 -1.71 2.34
CA ASN A 132 -12.81 -0.25 2.40
C ASN A 132 -11.97 0.19 3.59
N PHE A 133 -11.12 1.19 3.36
CA PHE A 133 -10.19 1.72 4.35
C PHE A 133 -10.25 3.24 4.32
N ASP A 134 -10.49 3.83 5.48
CA ASP A 134 -10.59 5.28 5.62
C ASP A 134 -9.25 5.89 6.03
N PHE A 135 -8.95 7.05 5.47
CA PHE A 135 -7.76 7.84 5.79
C PHE A 135 -8.08 9.33 5.72
N THR A 136 -7.20 10.15 6.30
CA THR A 136 -7.27 11.61 6.12
C THR A 136 -6.24 12.03 5.09
N VAL A 137 -6.67 12.75 4.05
CA VAL A 137 -5.73 13.39 3.11
C VAL A 137 -4.96 14.45 3.90
N PRO A 138 -3.61 14.49 3.87
CA PRO A 138 -2.84 15.48 4.61
C PRO A 138 -3.32 16.90 4.31
N ALA A 139 -3.60 17.70 5.35
CA ALA A 139 -4.22 19.02 5.20
C ALA A 139 -3.32 20.03 4.46
N ASP A 140 -2.01 19.82 4.51
CA ASP A 140 -0.98 20.62 3.83
C ASP A 140 -0.49 19.99 2.53
N LEU A 141 -1.13 18.92 2.03
CA LEU A 141 -0.83 18.37 0.71
C LEU A 141 -1.18 19.42 -0.36
N PRO A 142 -0.24 19.79 -1.26
CA PRO A 142 -0.48 20.84 -2.24
C PRO A 142 -1.60 20.46 -3.20
N ALA A 143 -2.42 21.44 -3.60
CA ALA A 143 -3.41 21.22 -4.65
C ALA A 143 -2.74 20.86 -5.99
N GLY A 144 -3.40 20.02 -6.78
CA GLY A 144 -2.90 19.51 -8.05
C GLY A 144 -3.10 18.00 -8.21
N VAL A 145 -2.74 17.47 -9.37
CA VAL A 145 -2.80 16.02 -9.63
C VAL A 145 -1.51 15.38 -9.14
N HIS A 146 -1.64 14.42 -8.21
CA HIS A 146 -0.53 13.72 -7.56
C HIS A 146 -0.70 12.22 -7.67
N LEU A 147 0.37 11.49 -7.38
CA LEU A 147 0.31 10.04 -7.23
C LEU A 147 -0.22 9.69 -5.85
N PHE A 148 -1.28 8.90 -5.80
CA PHE A 148 -1.66 8.12 -4.63
C PHE A 148 -1.10 6.71 -4.79
N THR A 149 -0.49 6.17 -3.75
CA THR A 149 0.05 4.80 -3.76
C THR A 149 -0.52 4.00 -2.61
N TRP A 150 -0.73 2.72 -2.86
CA TRP A 150 -1.05 1.71 -1.87
C TRP A 150 0.03 0.63 -1.92
N THR A 151 0.54 0.23 -0.76
CA THR A 151 1.39 -0.94 -0.58
C THR A 151 0.75 -1.90 0.40
N TRP A 152 1.01 -3.19 0.22
CA TRP A 152 0.59 -4.27 1.11
C TRP A 152 1.71 -5.30 1.24
N TYR A 153 1.97 -5.69 2.49
CA TYR A 153 2.82 -6.81 2.86
C TYR A 153 1.94 -7.91 3.45
N ASN A 154 1.81 -9.01 2.72
CA ASN A 154 1.18 -10.21 3.25
C ASN A 154 2.15 -10.97 4.16
N ARG A 155 1.71 -12.09 4.74
CA ARG A 155 2.53 -12.89 5.66
C ARG A 155 3.37 -13.94 4.95
N GLU A 156 3.47 -13.84 3.62
CA GLU A 156 4.26 -14.70 2.74
C GLU A 156 5.51 -13.96 2.23
N GLN A 157 5.79 -12.77 2.76
CA GLN A 157 6.90 -11.89 2.37
C GLN A 157 6.77 -11.44 0.91
N GLU A 158 5.60 -10.93 0.56
CA GLU A 158 5.35 -10.41 -0.77
C GLU A 158 4.90 -8.94 -0.68
N LEU A 159 5.51 -8.10 -1.53
CA LEU A 159 5.10 -6.72 -1.73
C LEU A 159 4.07 -6.64 -2.85
N ASN A 160 2.87 -6.17 -2.53
CA ASN A 160 1.89 -5.71 -3.51
C ASN A 160 1.86 -4.18 -3.50
N SER A 161 1.86 -3.56 -4.67
CA SER A 161 1.80 -2.09 -4.78
C SER A 161 1.14 -1.63 -6.07
N ASN A 162 0.29 -0.62 -5.98
CA ASN A 162 -0.29 0.05 -7.13
C ASN A 162 -0.36 1.56 -6.91
N CYS A 163 -0.37 2.33 -8.00
CA CYS A 163 -0.46 3.78 -7.96
C CYS A 163 -1.60 4.28 -8.85
N ALA A 164 -2.25 5.36 -8.42
CA ALA A 164 -3.31 6.06 -9.14
C ALA A 164 -2.98 7.55 -9.21
N ALA A 165 -3.48 8.23 -10.25
CA ALA A 165 -3.54 9.69 -10.26
C ALA A 165 -4.78 10.15 -9.50
N VAL A 166 -4.60 11.09 -8.57
CA VAL A 166 -5.70 11.73 -7.84
C VAL A 166 -5.53 13.24 -7.87
N GLU A 167 -6.63 13.96 -8.03
CA GLU A 167 -6.64 15.42 -7.97
C GLU A 167 -6.88 15.87 -6.54
N ILE A 168 -5.91 16.58 -5.98
CA ILE A 168 -6.03 17.23 -4.68
C ILE A 168 -6.54 18.65 -4.87
N THR A 169 -7.67 18.95 -4.23
CA THR A 169 -8.23 20.31 -4.21
C THR A 169 -7.85 21.03 -2.92
N ALA A 170 -7.99 22.36 -2.90
CA ALA A 170 -7.64 23.17 -1.74
C ALA A 170 -8.34 22.70 -0.46
N CYS A 171 -7.68 22.90 0.69
CA CYS A 171 -8.23 22.51 1.97
C CYS A 171 -9.58 23.22 2.23
N ILE A 172 -10.62 22.43 2.50
CA ILE A 172 -12.01 22.88 2.62
C ILE A 172 -12.36 23.43 4.01
N ALA A 173 -11.45 23.35 4.99
CA ALA A 173 -11.74 23.71 6.36
C ALA A 173 -10.71 24.71 6.92
N ALA A 174 -11.18 25.93 7.17
CA ALA A 174 -10.43 26.96 7.90
C ALA A 174 -10.16 26.57 9.38
N ASP A 175 -10.88 25.56 9.90
CA ASP A 175 -10.80 25.06 11.28
C ASP A 175 -10.16 23.67 11.40
N THR A 176 -9.61 23.08 10.32
CA THR A 176 -8.85 21.84 10.47
C THR A 176 -7.55 22.16 11.21
N PRO A 177 -7.29 21.57 12.39
CA PRO A 177 -6.04 21.78 13.09
C PRO A 177 -4.87 21.40 12.17
N PRO A 178 -3.74 22.12 12.21
CA PRO A 178 -2.57 21.78 11.42
C PRO A 178 -2.21 20.31 11.64
N ALA A 179 -1.83 19.61 10.57
CA ALA A 179 -1.31 18.26 10.72
C ALA A 179 -0.15 18.29 11.73
N PRO A 180 -0.10 17.36 12.70
CA PRO A 180 0.95 17.35 13.72
C PRO A 180 2.35 17.19 13.11
N VAL A 181 2.42 16.62 11.91
CA VAL A 181 3.63 16.50 11.09
C VAL A 181 3.32 17.00 9.69
N ALA A 182 4.08 17.99 9.21
CA ALA A 182 3.98 18.50 7.85
C ALA A 182 4.21 17.37 6.83
N PHE A 183 3.46 17.35 5.72
CA PHE A 183 3.52 16.30 4.71
C PHE A 183 4.95 16.05 4.20
N ALA A 184 5.69 17.11 3.89
CA ALA A 184 7.08 17.04 3.43
C ALA A 184 8.05 16.45 4.49
N SER A 185 7.65 16.47 5.76
CA SER A 185 8.40 15.90 6.88
C SER A 185 7.85 14.56 7.35
N ARG A 186 6.87 13.96 6.65
CA ARG A 186 6.43 12.59 6.96
C ARG A 186 7.47 11.57 6.48
N PRO A 187 7.56 10.39 7.10
CA PRO A 187 8.47 9.34 6.63
C PRO A 187 8.22 8.97 5.17
N GLU A 188 9.27 8.53 4.49
CA GLU A 188 9.07 7.83 3.22
C GLU A 188 8.35 6.50 3.47
N MET A 189 7.56 6.09 2.48
CA MET A 189 6.87 4.81 2.54
C MET A 189 7.87 3.66 2.59
N PHE A 190 7.54 2.66 3.40
CA PHE A 190 8.39 1.51 3.63
C PHE A 190 8.45 0.63 2.38
N VAL A 191 9.64 0.07 2.10
CA VAL A 191 9.88 -0.89 1.02
C VAL A 191 10.68 -2.07 1.54
N ALA A 192 10.12 -3.27 1.44
CA ALA A 192 10.73 -4.55 1.78
C ALA A 192 10.27 -5.63 0.80
N ASP A 193 10.85 -6.82 0.93
CA ASP A 193 10.49 -8.01 0.13
C ASP A 193 10.64 -7.81 -1.40
N ASP A 194 11.40 -6.79 -1.79
CA ASP A 194 11.66 -6.41 -3.18
C ASP A 194 13.13 -6.72 -3.56
N VAL A 195 13.68 -7.82 -3.04
CA VAL A 195 15.10 -8.22 -3.23
C VAL A 195 16.10 -7.17 -2.70
N ASN A 196 15.65 -6.26 -1.84
CA ASN A 196 16.46 -5.17 -1.27
C ASN A 196 17.18 -5.57 0.04
N GLY A 197 16.96 -6.80 0.53
CA GLY A 197 17.56 -7.32 1.76
C GLY A 197 16.85 -6.87 3.05
N CYS A 198 15.77 -6.10 2.96
CA CYS A 198 14.83 -5.88 4.05
C CYS A 198 13.67 -6.87 3.93
N VAL A 199 13.33 -7.53 5.04
CA VAL A 199 12.43 -8.69 5.03
C VAL A 199 11.35 -8.51 6.09
N THR A 200 10.09 -8.66 5.70
CA THR A 200 8.94 -8.55 6.62
C THR A 200 8.72 -9.83 7.44
N PRO A 201 7.93 -9.77 8.54
CA PRO A 201 7.59 -10.97 9.31
C PRO A 201 6.84 -12.01 8.47
N HIS A 202 7.17 -13.29 8.68
CA HIS A 202 6.60 -14.39 7.91
C HIS A 202 5.65 -15.23 8.75
N THR A 203 4.47 -15.55 8.19
CA THR A 203 3.45 -16.53 8.62
C THR A 203 2.82 -16.39 10.01
N THR A 204 3.48 -15.76 10.97
CA THR A 204 3.09 -15.79 12.39
C THR A 204 2.87 -14.40 12.99
N ALA A 205 3.20 -13.36 12.23
CA ALA A 205 3.05 -11.97 12.62
C ALA A 205 2.69 -11.11 11.41
N GLU A 206 2.12 -9.94 11.66
CA GLU A 206 1.91 -8.89 10.67
C GLU A 206 2.97 -7.79 10.86
N LEU A 207 3.22 -7.00 9.82
CA LEU A 207 4.28 -6.00 9.84
C LEU A 207 3.89 -4.82 10.75
N ARG A 208 4.75 -4.54 11.73
CA ARG A 208 4.84 -3.24 12.38
C ARG A 208 5.77 -2.36 11.55
N TYR A 209 5.30 -1.21 11.10
CA TYR A 209 6.16 -0.31 10.34
C TYR A 209 7.18 0.36 11.28
N PRO A 210 8.48 0.40 10.91
CA PRO A 210 9.47 1.14 11.68
C PRO A 210 9.17 2.64 11.76
N PHE A 211 8.60 3.18 10.67
CA PHE A 211 8.24 4.60 10.54
C PHE A 211 6.82 4.71 9.98
N PRO A 212 5.78 4.55 10.82
CA PRO A 212 4.39 4.45 10.35
C PRO A 212 3.77 5.81 9.99
N GLY A 213 4.47 6.92 10.22
CA GLY A 213 3.92 8.26 10.06
C GLY A 213 2.98 8.67 11.20
N PRO A 214 2.32 9.84 11.08
CA PRO A 214 1.49 10.38 12.16
C PRO A 214 0.12 9.70 12.32
N GLU A 215 -0.33 8.93 11.33
CA GLU A 215 -1.64 8.27 11.33
C GLU A 215 -1.45 6.75 11.22
N VAL A 216 -1.85 6.04 12.27
CA VAL A 216 -1.76 4.58 12.35
C VAL A 216 -3.13 4.01 12.72
N VAL A 217 -3.60 3.07 11.92
CA VAL A 217 -4.79 2.27 12.19
C VAL A 217 -4.32 0.90 12.65
N THR A 218 -4.64 0.54 13.90
CA THR A 218 -4.34 -0.79 14.43
C THR A 218 -5.37 -1.79 13.92
N GLY A 219 -4.90 -2.95 13.47
CA GLY A 219 -5.73 -4.07 13.04
C GLY A 219 -6.49 -4.75 14.19
N ASP A 220 -7.03 -5.94 13.90
CA ASP A 220 -7.88 -6.71 14.82
C ASP A 220 -7.10 -7.48 15.91
N GLY A 221 -5.77 -7.41 15.91
CA GLY A 221 -4.90 -8.12 16.86
C GLY A 221 -4.90 -9.64 16.70
N ALA A 222 -5.43 -10.19 15.59
CA ALA A 222 -5.44 -11.63 15.33
C ALA A 222 -4.01 -12.21 15.21
N TYR A 223 -3.06 -11.39 14.77
CA TYR A 223 -1.63 -11.70 14.76
C TYR A 223 -0.85 -10.63 15.52
N PRO A 224 0.26 -11.01 16.18
CA PRO A 224 1.17 -10.03 16.77
C PRO A 224 1.81 -9.18 15.66
N LEU A 225 2.09 -7.92 15.98
CA LEU A 225 2.85 -7.02 15.11
C LEU A 225 4.36 -7.18 15.38
N GLN A 226 5.17 -7.27 14.33
CA GLN A 226 6.62 -7.40 14.43
C GLN A 226 7.34 -6.45 13.47
N LEU A 227 8.47 -5.89 13.92
CA LEU A 227 9.34 -5.10 13.06
C LEU A 227 9.99 -5.97 11.97
N PRO A 228 10.30 -5.41 10.80
CA PRO A 228 11.04 -6.11 9.77
C PRO A 228 12.48 -6.36 10.20
N THR A 229 13.16 -7.29 9.51
CA THR A 229 14.55 -7.67 9.78
C THR A 229 15.42 -7.54 8.53
N GLY A 230 16.74 -7.51 8.71
CA GLY A 230 17.69 -7.31 7.62
C GLY A 230 18.00 -5.83 7.36
N ASN A 231 18.28 -5.49 6.10
CA ASN A 231 18.75 -4.16 5.70
C ASN A 231 17.59 -3.16 5.50
N CYS A 232 16.84 -2.88 6.57
CA CYS A 232 15.65 -2.03 6.54
C CYS A 232 15.95 -0.53 6.82
N GLY A 233 17.22 -0.17 6.96
CA GLY A 233 17.66 1.15 7.45
C GLY A 233 17.79 2.25 6.39
N GLY A 234 17.22 2.09 5.19
CA GLY A 234 17.44 3.02 4.07
C GLY A 234 16.21 3.48 3.29
N VAL A 235 15.03 2.88 3.50
CA VAL A 235 13.79 3.23 2.81
C VAL A 235 12.77 3.60 3.89
N GLY A 236 12.64 4.91 4.17
CA GLY A 236 11.87 5.48 5.29
C GLY A 236 12.60 6.53 6.13
N VAL A 237 13.93 6.63 6.04
CA VAL A 237 14.74 7.54 6.90
C VAL A 237 14.90 8.92 6.27
N GLN A 238 13.83 9.71 6.22
CA GLN A 238 13.93 11.18 6.21
C GLN A 238 12.69 11.79 6.87
N ALA A 239 12.63 11.77 8.20
CA ALA A 239 11.64 12.53 8.98
C ALA A 239 11.87 12.48 10.49
N TYR A 240 12.36 11.35 11.02
CA TYR A 240 12.41 11.13 12.46
C TYR A 240 13.72 11.64 13.09
N HIS A 241 14.01 12.93 12.93
CA HIS A 241 14.96 13.65 13.79
C HIS A 241 14.22 14.33 14.96
N GLY A 242 13.24 13.62 15.54
CA GLY A 242 12.47 14.10 16.69
C GLY A 242 12.20 12.94 17.63
N GLU A 243 13.08 12.79 18.62
CA GLU A 243 12.86 12.11 19.90
C GLU A 243 12.72 10.57 19.84
N THR A 244 13.86 9.87 19.91
CA THR A 244 13.90 8.54 20.52
C THR A 244 13.54 8.70 22.00
N GLY A 245 12.25 8.59 22.31
CA GLY A 245 11.79 8.28 23.66
C GLY A 245 12.25 6.86 24.01
N GLU A 246 13.08 6.76 25.03
CA GLU A 246 13.43 5.50 25.68
C GLU A 246 12.21 4.94 26.41
N ASP A 247 11.75 3.77 26.02
CA ASP A 247 11.15 2.76 26.89
C ASP A 247 11.40 1.39 26.23
N GLY A 248 12.29 0.52 26.70
CA GLY A 248 12.55 0.23 28.09
C GLY A 248 11.46 -0.67 28.67
N HIS A 249 11.11 -1.78 27.99
CA HIS A 249 10.81 -3.12 28.55
C HIS A 249 10.48 -4.15 27.47
#